data_AF-A0A7K0USL9-F1
#
_entry.id   AF-A0A7K0USL9-F1
#
_cell.length_a   1.000
_cell.length_b   1.000
_cell.length_c   1.000
_cell.angle_alpha   90.00
_cell.angle_beta   90.00
_cell.angle_gamma   90.00
#
_symmetry.space_group_name_H-M   'P 1'
#
loop_
_entity.id
_entity.type
_entity.pdbx_description
1 polymer ?
#
loop_
_entity_poly.entity_id
_entity_poly.type
_entity_poly.pdbx_seq_one_letter_code
_entity_poly.pdbx_strand_id
1 'polypeptide(L)' 'MKLSVSLPDDECEFLDQCVSDGLYPSRSAVLLRALRLLKSADLGKMYADAFDEWNLSDEGKQWDALDISKES' A
#
# COMPACT_ATOMS: atom_id res chain seq x y z
N MET A 1 -12.33 2.96 17.72
CA MET A 1 -12.94 4.29 17.46
C MET A 1 -14.16 4.09 16.56
N LYS A 2 -15.27 4.79 16.80
CA LYS A 2 -16.44 4.80 15.92
C LYS A 2 -16.50 6.15 15.20
N LEU A 3 -16.83 6.13 13.91
CA LEU A 3 -16.97 7.30 13.05
C LEU A 3 -18.36 7.27 12.45
N SER A 4 -19.01 8.44 12.39
CA SER A 4 -20.21 8.65 11.58
C SER A 4 -19.78 9.41 10.34
N VAL A 5 -20.15 8.89 9.16
CA VAL A 5 -19.80 9.48 7.87
C VAL A 5 -21.03 9.48 6.98
N SER A 6 -21.13 10.49 6.12
CA SER A 6 -22.16 10.57 5.08
C SER A 6 -21.49 10.27 3.75
N LEU A 7 -22.05 9.31 3.01
CA LEU A 7 -21.58 8.89 1.69
C LEU A 7 -22.78 8.94 0.74
N PRO A 8 -22.54 9.15 -0.56
CA PRO A 8 -23.53 8.92 -1.61
C PRO A 8 -24.15 7.50 -1.55
N ASP A 9 -25.38 7.36 -2.04
CA ASP A 9 -26.12 6.09 -1.98
C ASP A 9 -25.43 4.98 -2.80
N ASP A 10 -24.91 5.32 -3.97
CA ASP A 10 -24.14 4.42 -4.85
C ASP A 10 -22.88 3.88 -4.16
N GLU A 11 -22.16 4.72 -3.43
CA GLU A 11 -21.02 4.28 -2.62
C GLU A 11 -21.46 3.36 -1.48
N CYS A 12 -22.62 3.60 -0.87
CA CYS A 12 -23.17 2.72 0.15
C CYS A 12 -23.56 1.34 -0.41
N GLU A 13 -24.19 1.31 -1.59
CA GLU A 13 -24.53 0.07 -2.30
C GLU A 13 -23.28 -0.73 -2.67
N PHE A 14 -22.22 -0.06 -3.13
CA PHE A 14 -20.95 -0.73 -3.42
C PHE A 14 -20.33 -1.38 -2.16
N LEU A 15 -20.37 -0.68 -1.02
CA LEU A 15 -19.91 -1.24 0.25
C LEU A 15 -20.73 -2.46 0.68
N ASP A 16 -22.04 -2.45 0.44
CA ASP A 16 -22.92 -3.59 0.70
C ASP A 16 -22.61 -4.78 -0.18
N GLN A 17 -22.43 -4.55 -1.48
CA GLN A 17 -22.09 -5.60 -2.43
C GLN A 17 -20.79 -6.31 -2.05
N CYS A 18 -19.77 -5.54 -1.65
CA CYS A 18 -18.50 -6.10 -1.17
C CYS A 18 -18.66 -7.02 0.06
N VAL A 19 -19.65 -6.76 0.91
CA VAL A 19 -19.95 -7.58 2.07
C VAL A 19 -20.80 -8.79 1.68
N SER A 20 -21.79 -8.61 0.81
CA SER A 20 -22.65 -9.72 0.34
C SER A 20 -21.88 -10.75 -0.48
N ASP A 21 -20.88 -10.32 -1.23
CA ASP A 21 -19.98 -11.19 -2.01
C ASP A 21 -19.03 -12.01 -1.13
N GLY A 22 -19.04 -11.77 0.19
CA GLY A 22 -18.18 -12.45 1.15
C GLY A 22 -16.71 -12.01 1.09
N LEU A 23 -16.39 -10.98 0.31
CA LEU A 23 -15.03 -10.44 0.19
C LEU A 23 -14.56 -9.81 1.51
N TYR A 24 -15.49 -9.22 2.27
CA TYR A 24 -15.21 -8.56 3.53
C TYR A 24 -16.30 -8.82 4.58
N PRO A 25 -15.93 -8.89 5.87
CA PRO A 25 -16.89 -9.21 6.93
C PRO A 25 -17.81 -8.05 7.33
N SER A 26 -17.57 -6.82 6.86
CA SER A 26 -18.38 -5.63 7.15
C SER A 26 -18.01 -4.43 6.26
N ARG A 27 -18.90 -3.44 6.14
CA ARG A 27 -18.61 -2.17 5.44
C ARG A 27 -17.36 -1.47 5.99
N SER A 28 -17.17 -1.50 7.30
CA SER A 28 -15.98 -0.94 7.96
C SER A 28 -14.69 -1.65 7.53
N ALA A 29 -14.74 -2.96 7.27
CA ALA A 29 -13.58 -3.71 6.77
C ALA A 29 -13.23 -3.32 5.32
N VAL A 30 -14.24 -3.06 4.48
CA VAL A 30 -14.05 -2.53 3.11
C VAL A 30 -13.40 -1.14 3.17
N LEU A 31 -13.92 -0.22 3.99
CA LEU A 31 -13.35 1.11 4.17
C LEU A 31 -11.91 1.07 4.71
N LEU A 32 -11.62 0.18 5.67
CA LEU A 32 -10.26 0.00 6.17
C LEU A 32 -9.31 -0.48 5.05
N ARG A 33 -9.78 -1.36 4.16
CA ARG A 33 -8.99 -1.80 3.01
C ARG A 33 -8.71 -0.66 2.04
N ALA A 34 -9.71 0.15 1.72
CA ALA A 34 -9.55 1.33 0.87
C ALA A 34 -8.53 2.32 1.46
N LEU A 35 -8.61 2.60 2.77
CA LEU A 35 -7.63 3.46 3.45
C LEU A 35 -6.21 2.90 3.40
N ARG A 36 -6.04 1.58 3.51
CA ARG A 36 -4.72 0.94 3.37
C ARG A 36 -4.19 1.08 1.94
N LEU A 37 -5.05 0.93 0.93
CA LEU A 37 -4.68 1.13 -0.47
C LEU A 37 -4.22 2.58 -0.71
N LEU A 38 -4.97 3.55 -0.20
CA LEU A 38 -4.61 4.97 -0.30
C LEU A 38 -3.26 5.27 0.36
N LYS A 39 -3.01 4.72 1.56
CA LYS A 39 -1.70 4.85 2.23
C LYS A 39 -0.57 4.20 1.43
N SER A 40 -0.83 3.04 0.83
CA SER A 40 0.18 2.34 0.03
C SER A 40 0.45 2.99 -1.32
N ALA A 41 -0.46 3.83 -1.83
CA ALA A 41 -0.26 4.52 -3.10
C ALA A 41 0.99 5.42 -3.09
N ASP A 42 1.31 6.00 -1.92
CA ASP A 42 2.51 6.83 -1.76
C ASP A 42 3.77 6.01 -1.44
N LEU A 43 3.60 4.82 -0.83
CA LEU A 43 4.73 3.94 -0.49
C LEU A 43 5.53 3.54 -1.73
N GLY A 44 4.87 3.28 -2.87
CA GLY A 44 5.57 2.91 -4.10
C GLY A 44 6.58 3.97 -4.54
N LYS A 45 6.18 5.25 -4.48
CA LYS A 45 7.07 6.37 -4.78
C LYS A 45 8.16 6.52 -3.74
N MET A 46 7.83 6.45 -2.45
CA MET A 46 8.81 6.57 -1.37
C MET A 46 9.88 5.46 -1.42
N TYR A 47 9.49 4.23 -1.76
CA TYR A 47 10.45 3.14 -1.95
C TYR A 47 11.31 3.35 -3.20
N ALA A 48 10.73 3.83 -4.31
CA ALA A 48 11.51 4.14 -5.51
C ALA A 48 12.57 5.22 -5.20
N ASP A 49 12.16 6.32 -4.57
CA ASP A 49 13.06 7.41 -4.17
C ASP A 49 14.16 6.90 -3.21
N ALA A 50 13.82 6.04 -2.24
CA ALA A 50 14.79 5.45 -1.31
C ALA A 50 15.77 4.47 -2.00
N PHE A 51 15.30 3.71 -2.98
CA PHE A 51 16.18 2.84 -3.78
C PHE A 51 17.12 3.66 -4.66
N ASP A 52 16.64 4.75 -5.26
CA ASP A 52 17.48 5.67 -6.04
C ASP A 52 18.55 6.32 -5.15
N GLU A 53 18.18 6.78 -3.96
CA GLU A 53 19.12 7.30 -2.97
C GLU A 53 20.18 6.26 -2.57
N TRP A 54 19.76 5.03 -2.26
CA TRP A 54 20.67 3.93 -1.92
C TRP A 54 21.64 3.61 -3.06
N ASN A 55 21.14 3.47 -4.30
CA ASN A 55 21.97 3.17 -5.46
C ASN A 55 22.99 4.26 -5.77
N LEU A 56 22.67 5.52 -5.46
CA LEU A 56 23.58 6.66 -5.64
C LEU A 56 24.57 6.82 -4.48
N SER A 57 24.22 6.33 -3.29
CA SER A 57 25.07 6.38 -2.10
C SER A 57 26.37 5.59 -2.25
N ASP A 58 27.41 6.02 -1.55
CA ASP A 58 28.69 5.31 -1.58
C ASP A 58 28.64 4.04 -0.73
N GLU A 59 27.83 4.04 0.33
CA GLU A 59 27.52 2.85 1.14
C GLU A 59 26.85 1.78 0.28
N GLY A 60 25.85 2.15 -0.54
CA GLY A 60 25.16 1.21 -1.43
C GLY A 60 26.12 0.55 -2.43
N LYS A 61 27.02 1.34 -3.04
CA LYS A 61 28.06 0.81 -3.94
C LYS A 61 29.04 -0.11 -3.23
N GLN A 62 29.40 0.18 -1.97
CA GLN A 62 30.28 -0.66 -1.17
C GLN A 62 29.62 -2.01 -0.83
N TRP A 63 28.33 -1.99 -0.49
CA TRP A 63 27.56 -3.22 -0.26
C TRP A 63 27.41 -4.05 -1.53
N ASP A 64 27.14 -3.41 -2.66
CA ASP A 64 27.06 -4.05 -3.99
C ASP A 64 28.39 -4.71 -4.40
N ALA A 65 29.53 -4.12 -4.01
CA ALA A 65 30.86 -4.68 -4.27
C ALA A 65 31.17 -5.92 -3.42
N LEU A 66 30.44 -6.15 -2.34
CA LEU A 66 30.55 -7.35 -1.50
C LEU A 66 29.59 -8.46 -1.97
N ASP A 67 28.75 -8.20 -2.97
CA ASP A 67 27.82 -9.16 -3.53
C ASP A 67 28.54 -10.20 -4.41
N ILE A 68 28.98 -11.27 -3.75
CA ILE A 68 29.62 -12.46 -4.34
C ILE A 68 28.75 -13.20 -5.37
N SER A 69 27.46 -12.87 -5.50
CA SER A 69 26.61 -13.43 -6.55
C SER A 69 26.80 -12.79 -7.93
N LYS A 70 27.48 -11.63 -8.01
CA LYS A 70 27.82 -10.95 -9.27
C LYS A 70 29.11 -11.45 -9.95
N GLU A 71 29.87 -12.34 -9.31
CA GLU A 71 31.17 -12.85 -9.81
C GLU A 71 31.09 -14.18 -10.61
N SER A 72 29.91 -14.77 -10.80
CA SER A 72 29.72 -16.02 -11.59
C SER A 72 28.98 -15.79 -12.90
#